data_AF-A0ABD5WPR9-F1
#
_entry.id   AF-A0ABD5WPR9-F1
#
_cell.length_a   1.000
_cell.length_b   1.000
_cell.length_c   1.000
_cell.angle_alpha   90.00
_cell.angle_beta   90.00
_cell.angle_gamma   90.00
#
_symmetry.space_group_name_H-M   'P 1'
#
loop_
_entity.id
_entity.type
_entity.pdbx_description
1 polymer ?
#
loop_
_entity_poly.entity_id
_entity_poly.type
_entity_poly.pdbx_seq_one_letter_code
_entity_poly.pdbx_strand_id
1 'polypeptide(L)'
;MAESSILSESERAEVRKLIRRLRPGDEISYRTSQRDGPIEATVTAVTTTDGYYEVIIEGTRGGTYSLVPDTPAGMGDHPNPENFHVSPNPDDVKNAKKTRGTVLELSITAGRGQ
;
A
#
# COMPACT_ATOMS: atom_id res chain seq x y z
N MET A 1 -19.50 3.39 -21.05
CA MET A 1 -18.09 3.83 -20.93
C MET A 1 -17.73 3.63 -19.48
N ALA A 2 -16.80 2.73 -19.16
CA ALA A 2 -16.46 2.46 -17.76
C ALA A 2 -15.62 3.63 -17.25
N GLU A 3 -16.16 4.39 -16.30
CA GLU A 3 -15.39 5.35 -15.51
C GLU A 3 -14.26 4.58 -14.82
N SER A 4 -13.05 4.66 -15.38
CA SER A 4 -11.84 4.31 -14.64
C SER A 4 -11.76 5.30 -13.49
N SER A 5 -12.26 4.88 -12.33
CA SER A 5 -12.26 5.67 -11.11
C SER A 5 -10.82 5.83 -10.62
N ILE A 6 -10.12 6.79 -11.22
CA ILE A 6 -8.82 7.28 -10.78
C ILE A 6 -9.15 8.41 -9.79
N LEU A 7 -8.73 8.24 -8.54
CA LEU A 7 -8.87 9.25 -7.50
C LEU A 7 -8.41 10.64 -7.95
N SER A 8 -9.12 11.68 -7.51
CA SER A 8 -8.66 13.07 -7.59
C SER A 8 -7.35 13.24 -6.82
N GLU A 9 -6.56 14.27 -7.13
CA GLU A 9 -5.31 14.56 -6.38
C GLU A 9 -5.58 14.76 -4.88
N SER A 10 -6.67 15.44 -4.52
CA SER A 10 -7.06 15.63 -3.12
C SER A 10 -7.31 14.31 -2.40
N GLU A 11 -8.01 13.37 -3.04
CA GLU A 11 -8.30 12.05 -2.47
C GLU A 11 -7.00 11.24 -2.31
N ARG A 12 -6.12 11.28 -3.31
CA ARG A 12 -4.79 10.66 -3.23
C ARG A 12 -3.97 11.25 -2.09
N ALA A 13 -4.01 12.57 -1.90
CA ALA A 13 -3.31 13.24 -0.82
C ALA A 13 -3.82 12.79 0.57
N GLU A 14 -5.13 12.60 0.72
CA GLU A 14 -5.71 12.07 1.97
C GLU A 14 -5.26 10.62 2.23
N VAL A 15 -5.29 9.74 1.23
CA VAL A 15 -4.78 8.37 1.37
C VAL A 15 -3.29 8.37 1.74
N ARG A 16 -2.47 9.22 1.10
CA ARG A 16 -1.04 9.36 1.44
C ARG A 16 -0.82 9.81 2.88
N LYS A 17 -1.65 10.73 3.40
CA LYS A 17 -1.60 11.16 4.80
C LYS A 17 -1.97 10.01 5.74
N LEU A 18 -2.97 9.20 5.39
CA LEU A 18 -3.36 8.04 6.18
C LEU A 18 -2.23 7.00 6.23
N ILE A 19 -1.64 6.66 5.09
CA ILE A 19 -0.49 5.72 5.03
C ILE A 19 0.65 6.19 5.94
N ARG A 20 0.98 7.48 5.93
CA ARG A 20 2.01 8.07 6.80
C ARG A 20 1.71 8.03 8.30
N ARG A 21 0.45 7.82 8.68
CA ARG A 21 0.01 7.75 10.07
C ARG A 21 -0.02 6.32 10.61
N LEU A 22 0.09 5.32 9.74
CA LEU A 22 0.09 3.92 10.11
C LEU A 22 1.26 3.58 11.03
N ARG A 23 1.02 2.63 11.93
CA ARG A 23 1.98 2.14 12.91
C ARG A 23 1.98 0.61 12.92
N PRO A 24 3.11 -0.03 13.26
CA PRO A 24 3.14 -1.47 13.47
C PRO A 24 2.07 -1.90 14.49
N GLY A 25 1.25 -2.87 14.11
CA GLY A 25 0.11 -3.37 14.86
C GLY A 25 -1.24 -2.79 14.46
N ASP A 26 -1.30 -1.76 13.61
CA ASP A 26 -2.57 -1.26 13.08
C ASP A 26 -3.21 -2.29 12.13
N GLU A 27 -4.50 -2.57 12.33
CA GLU A 27 -5.34 -3.29 11.39
C GLU A 27 -5.96 -2.29 10.42
N ILE A 28 -5.86 -2.61 9.12
CA ILE A 28 -6.30 -1.74 8.04
C ILE A 28 -7.15 -2.51 7.04
N SER A 29 -8.08 -1.77 6.41
CA SER A 29 -8.79 -2.19 5.21
C SER A 29 -8.44 -1.22 4.09
N TYR A 30 -8.02 -1.72 2.93
CA TYR A 30 -7.65 -0.87 1.80
C TYR A 30 -8.08 -1.46 0.45
N ARG A 31 -8.23 -0.59 -0.55
CA ARG A 31 -8.56 -0.98 -1.94
C ARG A 31 -7.47 -0.52 -2.89
N THR A 32 -7.29 -1.26 -3.99
CA THR A 32 -6.32 -0.93 -5.03
C THR A 32 -6.98 -0.89 -6.40
N SER A 33 -6.37 -0.20 -7.36
CA SER A 33 -6.90 -0.12 -8.72
C SER A 33 -6.88 -1.44 -9.50
N GLN A 34 -6.04 -2.41 -9.13
CA GLN A 34 -5.96 -3.70 -9.82
C GLN A 34 -6.70 -4.84 -9.14
N ARG A 35 -7.20 -4.65 -7.91
CA ARG A 35 -7.90 -5.70 -7.18
C ARG A 35 -9.31 -5.25 -6.82
N ASP A 36 -10.27 -6.11 -7.12
CA ASP A 36 -11.64 -5.91 -6.68
C ASP A 36 -11.82 -6.25 -5.19
N GLY A 37 -12.59 -5.42 -4.50
CA GLY A 37 -12.89 -5.55 -3.07
C GLY A 37 -11.80 -5.05 -2.11
N PRO A 38 -12.16 -4.87 -0.82
CA PRO A 38 -11.22 -4.49 0.22
C PRO A 38 -10.24 -5.62 0.56
N ILE A 39 -9.05 -5.21 0.99
CA ILE A 39 -7.98 -6.06 1.48
C ILE A 39 -7.79 -5.73 2.95
N GLU A 40 -8.04 -6.71 3.81
CA GLU A 40 -7.73 -6.62 5.23
C GLU A 40 -6.27 -7.02 5.45
N ALA A 41 -5.53 -6.17 6.14
CA ALA A 41 -4.12 -6.39 6.45
C ALA A 41 -3.75 -5.82 7.82
N THR A 42 -2.64 -6.31 8.36
CA THR A 42 -2.04 -5.77 9.58
C THR A 42 -0.70 -5.14 9.24
N VAL A 43 -0.45 -3.95 9.74
CA VAL A 43 0.84 -3.27 9.59
C VAL A 43 1.87 -4.00 10.44
N THR A 44 2.92 -4.52 9.81
CA THR A 44 3.97 -5.28 10.50
C THR A 44 5.19 -4.42 10.78
N ALA A 45 5.51 -3.48 9.89
CA ALA A 45 6.62 -2.56 10.04
C ALA A 45 6.37 -1.25 9.30
N VAL A 46 7.04 -0.19 9.76
CA VAL A 46 7.16 1.08 9.05
C VAL A 46 8.64 1.35 8.94
N THR A 47 9.12 1.59 7.72
CA THR A 47 10.53 1.78 7.41
C THR A 47 10.73 2.96 6.47
N THR A 48 11.98 3.36 6.32
CA THR A 48 12.41 4.30 5.30
C THR A 48 13.55 3.64 4.55
N THR A 49 13.26 3.13 3.36
CA THR A 49 14.22 2.42 2.49
C THR A 49 14.64 3.37 1.39
N ASP A 50 15.94 3.50 1.09
CA ASP A 50 16.46 4.38 0.03
C ASP A 50 15.89 5.82 0.04
N GLY A 51 15.62 6.36 1.23
CA GLY A 51 15.13 7.72 1.43
C GLY A 51 13.64 7.94 1.18
N TYR A 52 12.84 6.90 0.93
CA TYR A 52 11.38 6.99 0.80
C TYR A 52 10.66 6.23 1.91
N TYR A 53 9.48 6.72 2.30
CA TYR A 53 8.66 6.14 3.37
C TYR A 53 7.95 4.88 2.86
N GLU A 54 7.97 3.82 3.66
CA GLU A 54 7.45 2.51 3.27
C GLU A 54 6.75 1.84 4.46
N VAL A 55 5.54 1.33 4.24
CA VAL A 55 4.77 0.60 5.26
C VAL A 55 4.61 -0.84 4.83
N ILE A 56 5.18 -1.76 5.61
CA ILE A 56 5.06 -3.19 5.38
C ILE A 56 3.79 -3.68 6.07
N ILE A 57 2.96 -4.38 5.30
CA ILE A 57 1.70 -4.94 5.74
C ILE A 57 1.64 -6.42 5.39
N GLU A 58 0.96 -7.20 6.24
CA GLU A 58 0.66 -8.60 5.97
C GLU A 58 -0.84 -8.74 5.71
N GLY A 59 -1.18 -9.22 4.52
CA GLY A 59 -2.58 -9.47 4.16
C GLY A 59 -3.12 -10.67 4.93
N THR A 60 -4.32 -10.55 5.49
CA THR A 60 -5.01 -11.65 6.20
C THR A 60 -5.23 -12.90 5.35
N ARG A 61 -5.30 -12.74 4.02
CA ARG A 61 -5.38 -13.83 3.03
C ARG A 61 -4.02 -14.36 2.57
N GLY A 62 -2.94 -13.95 3.24
CA GLY A 62 -1.56 -14.26 2.89
C GLY A 62 -0.92 -13.23 1.96
N GLY A 63 0.40 -13.13 2.09
CA GLY A 63 1.26 -12.23 1.29
C GLY A 63 1.70 -11.00 2.06
N THR A 64 2.96 -10.62 1.87
CA THR A 64 3.54 -9.38 2.39
C THR A 64 3.46 -8.33 1.30
N TYR A 65 3.06 -7.12 1.69
CA TYR A 65 2.95 -6.00 0.78
C TYR A 65 3.60 -4.77 1.39
N SER A 66 3.93 -3.83 0.52
CA SER A 66 4.52 -2.55 0.87
C SER A 66 3.62 -1.45 0.34
N LEU A 67 3.10 -0.60 1.24
CA LEU A 67 2.39 0.62 0.89
C LEU A 67 3.39 1.76 0.83
N VAL A 68 3.49 2.37 -0.34
CA VAL A 68 4.41 3.48 -0.59
C VAL A 68 3.58 4.71 -0.92
N PRO A 69 3.52 5.72 -0.03
CA PRO A 69 2.71 6.90 -0.28
C PRO A 69 3.29 7.74 -1.42
N ASP A 70 4.62 7.73 -1.59
CA ASP A 70 5.32 8.43 -2.65
C ASP A 70 6.40 7.52 -3.23
N THR A 71 6.07 6.84 -4.33
CA THR A 71 7.01 5.98 -5.05
C THR A 71 8.15 6.82 -5.65
N PRO A 72 9.41 6.37 -5.52
CA PRO A 72 10.54 6.96 -6.23
C PRO A 72 10.35 6.93 -7.75
N ALA A 73 10.97 7.87 -8.46
CA ALA A 73 10.95 7.89 -9.91
C ALA A 73 11.43 6.54 -10.49
N GLY A 74 10.58 5.89 -11.29
CA GLY A 74 10.89 4.63 -11.96
C GLY A 74 10.68 3.35 -11.14
N MET A 75 10.14 3.42 -9.91
CA MET A 75 9.83 2.22 -9.10
C MET A 75 8.43 1.64 -9.33
N GLY A 76 7.50 2.40 -9.90
CA GLY A 76 6.11 1.96 -10.08
C GLY A 76 5.51 2.42 -11.40
N ASP A 77 4.43 1.75 -11.77
CA ASP A 77 3.71 1.93 -13.04
C ASP A 77 2.35 2.61 -12.83
N HIS A 78 2.00 2.97 -11.59
CA HIS A 78 0.71 3.57 -11.23
C HIS A 78 0.89 4.87 -10.45
N PRO A 79 -0.12 5.75 -10.45
CA PRO A 79 -0.10 6.94 -9.60
C PRO A 79 0.05 6.61 -8.11
N ASN A 80 0.86 7.40 -7.41
CA ASN A 80 0.97 7.37 -5.95
C ASN A 80 -0.35 7.74 -5.26
N PRO A 81 -0.71 7.09 -4.14
CA PRO A 81 0.04 6.06 -3.40
C PRO A 81 -0.05 4.66 -4.04
N GLU A 82 1.01 3.86 -3.99
CA GLU A 82 1.06 2.52 -4.59
C GLU A 82 1.18 1.38 -3.56
N ASN A 83 0.70 0.20 -3.95
CA ASN A 83 0.92 -1.05 -3.23
C ASN A 83 1.88 -1.95 -4.03
N PHE A 84 2.91 -2.48 -3.37
CA PHE A 84 3.86 -3.43 -3.96
C PHE A 84 3.76 -4.77 -3.27
N HIS A 85 3.79 -5.86 -4.02
CA HIS A 85 3.98 -7.18 -3.43
C HIS A 85 5.45 -7.35 -3.02
N VAL A 86 5.69 -7.73 -1.77
CA VAL A 86 7.00 -8.06 -1.22
C VAL A 86 7.15 -9.58 -1.25
N SER A 87 8.03 -10.08 -2.12
CA SER A 87 8.33 -11.50 -2.17
C SER A 87 9.04 -11.93 -0.88
N PRO A 88 8.62 -13.05 -0.23
CA PRO A 88 9.34 -13.59 0.92
C PRO A 88 10.70 -14.19 0.54
N ASN A 89 10.90 -14.48 -0.75
CA ASN A 89 12.18 -14.96 -1.27
C ASN A 89 12.91 -13.80 -2.00
N PRO A 90 14.04 -13.30 -1.47
CA PRO A 90 14.80 -12.21 -2.08
C PRO A 90 15.42 -12.59 -3.44
N ASP A 91 15.64 -13.89 -3.70
CA ASP A 91 16.13 -14.40 -4.98
C ASP A 91 15.04 -14.53 -6.05
N ASP A 92 13.76 -14.34 -5.69
CA ASP A 92 12.65 -14.36 -6.65
C ASP A 92 12.50 -13.00 -7.34
N VAL A 93 13.47 -12.72 -8.22
CA VAL A 93 13.52 -11.51 -9.06
C VAL A 93 12.31 -11.36 -9.98
N LYS A 94 11.56 -12.44 -10.25
CA LYS A 94 10.34 -12.42 -11.07
C LYS A 94 9.11 -11.91 -10.30
N ASN A 95 9.12 -12.04 -8.97
CA ASN A 95 8.07 -11.57 -8.06
C ASN A 95 8.54 -10.41 -7.15
N ALA A 96 9.79 -9.99 -7.25
CA ALA A 96 10.43 -9.05 -6.33
C ALA A 96 9.75 -7.68 -6.25
N LYS A 97 9.20 -7.13 -7.35
CA LYS A 97 8.51 -5.83 -7.35
C LYS A 97 7.42 -5.79 -8.41
N LYS A 98 6.22 -6.29 -8.08
CA LYS A 98 5.01 -6.02 -8.87
C LYS A 98 4.11 -5.06 -8.12
N THR A 99 3.89 -3.89 -8.69
CA THR A 99 2.85 -2.97 -8.24
C THR A 99 1.49 -3.65 -8.40
N ARG A 100 0.67 -3.60 -7.35
CA ARG A 100 -0.73 -4.03 -7.32
C ARG A 100 -1.68 -2.86 -7.56
N GLY A 101 -1.16 -1.76 -8.07
CA GLY A 101 -1.91 -0.57 -8.43
C GLY A 101 -1.89 0.52 -7.38
N THR A 102 -2.60 1.60 -7.70
CA THR A 102 -2.81 2.74 -6.81
C THR A 102 -3.72 2.34 -5.67
N VAL A 103 -3.37 2.70 -4.44
CA VAL A 103 -4.26 2.59 -3.27
C VAL A 103 -5.36 3.64 -3.41
N LEU A 104 -6.59 3.16 -3.58
CA LEU A 104 -7.76 4.00 -3.84
C LEU A 104 -8.48 4.40 -2.54
N GLU A 105 -8.37 3.59 -1.50
CA GLU A 105 -9.03 3.83 -0.23
C GLU A 105 -8.23 3.13 0.85
N LEU A 106 -8.17 3.74 2.04
CA LEU A 106 -7.57 3.15 3.21
C LEU A 106 -8.35 3.58 4.46
N SER A 107 -8.64 2.62 5.33
CA SER A 107 -9.25 2.85 6.63
C SER A 107 -8.51 2.04 7.69
N ILE A 108 -8.35 2.61 8.88
CA ILE A 108 -7.78 1.93 10.05
C ILE A 108 -8.95 1.33 10.81
N THR A 109 -9.04 0.00 10.84
CA THR A 109 -10.14 -0.74 11.45
C THR A 109 -9.89 -0.99 12.94
N ALA A 110 -8.63 -1.16 13.34
CA ALA A 110 -8.20 -1.11 14.74
C ALA A 110 -6.79 -0.54 14.83
N GLY A 111 -6.64 0.61 15.48
CA GLY A 111 -5.32 1.09 15.90
C GLY A 111 -5.04 0.58 17.30
N ARG A 112 -3.82 0.17 17.62
CA ARG A 112 -3.45 0.10 19.04
C ARG A 112 -3.55 1.53 19.60
N GLY A 113 -4.54 1.74 20.47
CA GLY A 113 -4.75 2.99 21.23
C GLY A 113 -3.44 3.48 21.83
N GLN A 114 -3.21 4.79 21.87
CA GLN A 114 -3.57 5.59 23.05
C GLN A 114 -3.19 4.90 24.37
#